data_AF-A0A0D2B6Y7-F1
#
_entry.id   AF-A0A0D2B6Y7-F1
#
_cell.length_a   1.000
_cell.length_b   1.000
_cell.length_c   1.000
_cell.angle_alpha   90.00
_cell.angle_beta   90.00
_cell.angle_gamma   90.00
#
_symmetry.space_group_name_H-M   'P 1'
#
loop_
_entity.id
_entity.type
_entity.pdbx_description
1 polymer ?
#
loop_
_entity_poly.entity_id
_entity_poly.type
_entity_poly.pdbx_seq_one_letter_code
_entity_poly.pdbx_strand_id
1 'polypeptide(L)'
;MLFLSLLLLCFSTVVVTQNTTSPYAPTFVKCPKSLRVRPAHNGLSSQEQQWRERRLGHVVKALSSYLINANIPNFQPKAYLSKINASTAPVVGMAVSGGGSQSGMGGLGLWQAFDDRYPPAVKAGTGGLVQCLSYLTGLSGGGLTTVLPLYAILSHSKINR
;
A
#
# COMPACT_ATOMS: atom_id res chain seq x y z
N MET A 1 0.34 -13.13 -63.09
CA MET A 1 -0.44 -13.62 -61.92
C MET A 1 -0.10 -15.07 -61.59
N LEU A 2 1.19 -15.42 -61.44
CA LEU A 2 1.60 -16.79 -61.08
C LEU A 2 2.85 -16.83 -60.18
N PHE A 3 3.20 -15.70 -59.55
CA PHE A 3 4.34 -15.61 -58.62
C PHE A 3 3.91 -15.29 -57.19
N LEU A 4 2.62 -15.02 -56.94
CA LEU A 4 2.09 -14.69 -55.61
C LEU A 4 1.51 -15.92 -54.87
N SER A 5 1.35 -17.05 -55.56
CA SER A 5 0.71 -18.26 -55.03
C SER A 5 1.70 -19.28 -54.43
N LEU A 6 3.01 -19.07 -54.53
CA LEU A 6 4.02 -20.05 -54.08
C LEU A 6 4.68 -19.71 -52.74
N LEU A 7 4.42 -18.54 -52.14
CA LEU A 7 5.00 -18.13 -50.86
C LEU A 7 4.17 -18.54 -49.64
N LEU A 8 3.05 -19.25 -49.83
CA LEU A 8 2.10 -19.64 -48.77
C LEU A 8 2.19 -21.10 -48.31
N LEU A 9 3.29 -21.81 -48.63
CA LEU A 9 3.41 -23.26 -48.39
C LEU A 9 4.50 -23.70 -47.37
N CYS A 10 5.17 -22.77 -46.67
CA CYS A 10 6.27 -23.13 -45.75
C CYS A 10 6.08 -22.76 -44.27
N PHE A 11 4.87 -22.41 -43.81
CA PHE A 11 4.60 -22.32 -42.38
C PHE A 11 4.00 -23.63 -41.85
N SER A 12 4.75 -24.73 -42.00
CA SER A 12 4.52 -25.91 -41.16
C SER A 12 4.94 -25.53 -39.75
N THR A 13 3.98 -25.10 -38.93
CA THR A 13 4.21 -24.88 -37.51
C THR A 13 4.63 -26.21 -36.90
N VAL A 14 5.86 -26.28 -36.39
CA VAL A 14 6.24 -27.34 -35.48
C VAL A 14 5.34 -27.17 -34.26
N VAL A 15 4.32 -28.02 -34.15
CA VAL A 15 3.54 -28.14 -32.92
C VAL A 15 4.49 -28.76 -31.90
N VAL A 16 5.19 -27.91 -31.15
CA VAL A 16 5.86 -28.32 -29.93
C VAL A 16 4.75 -28.73 -28.98
N THR A 17 4.58 -30.03 -28.78
CA THR A 17 3.79 -30.58 -27.69
C THR A 17 4.49 -30.14 -26.40
N GLN A 18 4.02 -29.04 -25.81
CA GLN A 18 4.44 -28.67 -24.46
C GLN A 18 3.99 -29.80 -23.54
N ASN A 19 4.98 -30.51 -22.98
CA ASN A 19 4.75 -31.53 -21.98
C ASN A 19 3.86 -30.94 -20.89
N THR A 20 2.71 -31.58 -20.65
CA THR A 20 1.55 -31.04 -19.94
C THR A 20 1.79 -30.92 -18.45
N THR A 21 2.52 -29.89 -18.06
CA THR A 21 2.44 -29.35 -16.71
C THR A 21 2.41 -27.84 -16.84
N SER A 22 1.25 -27.24 -16.58
CA SER A 22 1.14 -25.78 -16.49
C SER A 22 2.25 -25.28 -15.55
N PRO A 23 3.01 -24.23 -15.88
CA PRO A 23 4.00 -23.66 -14.97
C PRO A 23 3.39 -23.12 -13.68
N TYR A 24 2.06 -22.99 -13.64
CA TYR A 24 1.28 -22.62 -12.47
C TYR A 24 0.66 -23.81 -11.74
N ALA A 25 0.81 -25.04 -12.26
CA ALA A 25 0.36 -26.24 -11.58
C ALA A 25 1.28 -26.54 -10.39
N PRO A 26 0.73 -26.76 -9.18
CA PRO A 26 1.54 -27.13 -8.03
C PRO A 26 2.21 -28.48 -8.28
N THR A 27 3.49 -28.58 -7.92
CA THR A 27 4.25 -29.83 -7.95
C THR A 27 4.58 -30.28 -6.53
N PHE A 28 4.71 -31.60 -6.35
CA PHE A 28 5.14 -32.14 -5.08
C PHE A 28 6.61 -31.76 -4.83
N VAL A 29 6.86 -31.09 -3.71
CA VAL A 29 8.20 -30.75 -3.24
C VAL A 29 8.37 -31.25 -1.81
N LYS A 30 9.59 -31.62 -1.44
CA LYS A 30 9.91 -31.97 -0.06
C LYS A 30 9.78 -30.70 0.81
N CYS A 31 9.02 -30.78 1.90
CA CYS A 31 8.90 -29.66 2.84
C CYS A 31 10.29 -29.21 3.33
N PRO A 32 10.65 -27.92 3.18
CA PRO A 32 11.91 -27.41 3.70
C PRO A 32 12.01 -27.60 5.21
N LYS A 33 13.14 -28.10 5.71
CA LYS A 33 13.38 -28.28 7.16
C LYS A 33 13.31 -26.96 7.95
N SER A 34 13.52 -25.84 7.27
CA SER A 34 13.51 -24.48 7.84
C SER A 34 12.17 -23.74 7.64
N LEU A 35 11.10 -24.42 7.27
CA LEU A 35 9.79 -23.79 7.14
C LEU A 35 9.32 -23.29 8.52
N ARG A 36 9.05 -21.98 8.62
CA ARG A 36 8.51 -21.36 9.84
C ARG A 36 7.14 -20.77 9.56
N VAL A 37 6.12 -21.30 10.22
CA VAL A 37 4.78 -20.71 10.26
C VAL A 37 4.58 -20.13 11.66
N ARG A 38 4.26 -18.85 11.76
CA ARG A 38 3.97 -18.21 13.06
C ARG A 38 2.52 -18.50 13.44
N PRO A 39 2.25 -19.02 14.65
CA PRO A 39 0.87 -19.14 15.13
C PRO A 39 0.20 -17.76 15.25
N ALA A 40 -1.05 -17.65 14.78
CA ALA A 40 -1.79 -16.39 14.77
C ALA A 40 -2.29 -15.93 16.15
N HIS A 41 -2.34 -16.83 17.15
CA HIS A 41 -2.88 -16.54 18.49
C HIS A 41 -2.00 -15.58 19.32
N ASN A 42 -0.74 -15.41 18.97
CA ASN A 42 0.21 -14.54 19.69
C ASN A 42 0.11 -13.05 19.28
N GLY A 43 -0.97 -12.65 18.60
CA GLY A 43 -1.18 -11.27 18.16
C GLY A 43 -0.27 -10.87 16.99
N LEU A 44 0.18 -9.60 16.97
CA LEU A 44 1.07 -9.08 15.93
C LEU A 44 2.47 -9.72 16.00
N SER A 45 3.23 -9.64 14.90
CA SER A 45 4.65 -9.98 14.93
C SER A 45 5.43 -9.00 15.81
N SER A 46 6.59 -9.40 16.35
CA SER A 46 7.44 -8.50 17.14
C SER A 46 7.89 -7.28 16.32
N GLN A 47 8.16 -7.48 15.03
CA GLN A 47 8.53 -6.40 14.12
C GLN A 47 7.39 -5.39 13.96
N GLU A 48 6.16 -5.88 13.82
CA GLU A 48 4.99 -5.02 13.66
C GLU A 48 4.62 -4.30 14.97
N GLN A 49 4.73 -4.96 16.13
CA GLN A 49 4.58 -4.30 17.43
C GLN A 49 5.55 -3.13 17.59
N GLN A 50 6.85 -3.38 17.36
CA GLN A 50 7.88 -2.34 17.44
C GLN A 50 7.68 -1.23 16.41
N TRP A 51 7.18 -1.57 15.22
CA TRP A 51 6.82 -0.57 14.22
C TRP A 51 5.65 0.29 14.68
N ARG A 52 4.60 -0.33 15.22
CA ARG A 52 3.39 0.35 15.69
C ARG A 52 3.69 1.32 16.82
N GLU A 53 4.47 0.91 17.81
CA GLU A 53 4.87 1.76 18.93
C GLU A 53 5.60 3.03 18.46
N ARG A 54 6.58 2.87 17.55
CA ARG A 54 7.29 4.01 16.95
C ARG A 54 6.34 4.87 16.12
N ARG A 55 5.49 4.26 15.29
CA ARG A 55 4.55 4.97 14.42
C ARG A 55 3.58 5.82 15.23
N LEU A 56 3.02 5.31 16.31
CA LEU A 56 2.06 6.04 17.13
C LEU A 56 2.65 7.31 17.75
N GLY A 57 3.95 7.32 18.07
CA GLY A 57 4.65 8.54 18.47
C GLY A 57 4.68 9.63 17.37
N HIS A 58 4.77 9.23 16.10
CA HIS A 58 4.64 10.15 14.96
C HIS A 58 3.18 10.56 14.73
N VAL A 59 2.23 9.65 14.94
CA VAL A 59 0.79 9.93 14.78
C VAL A 59 0.34 11.01 15.75
N VAL A 60 0.79 11.03 17.01
CA VAL A 60 0.44 12.12 17.95
C VAL A 60 0.85 13.48 17.39
N LYS A 61 2.05 13.59 16.81
CA LYS A 61 2.55 14.83 16.22
C LYS A 61 1.74 15.22 14.98
N ALA A 62 1.50 14.27 14.07
CA ALA A 62 0.73 14.49 12.86
C ALA A 62 -0.72 14.90 13.17
N LEU A 63 -1.34 14.24 14.14
CA LEU A 63 -2.71 14.52 14.58
C LEU A 63 -2.83 15.91 15.18
N SER A 64 -1.80 16.38 15.90
CA SER A 64 -1.75 17.77 16.37
C SER A 64 -1.83 18.77 15.22
N SER A 65 -0.98 18.61 14.20
CA SER A 65 -0.96 19.49 13.03
C SER A 65 -2.28 19.40 12.24
N TYR A 66 -2.80 18.19 12.05
CA TYR A 66 -4.03 17.96 11.31
C TYR A 66 -5.26 18.56 12.00
N LEU A 67 -5.43 18.38 13.32
CA LEU A 67 -6.59 18.91 14.04
C LEU A 67 -6.63 20.44 14.05
N ILE A 68 -5.46 21.09 13.99
CA ILE A 68 -5.38 22.55 13.78
C ILE A 68 -5.81 22.89 12.36
N ASN A 69 -5.31 22.17 11.35
CA ASN A 69 -5.66 22.38 9.94
C ASN A 69 -7.16 22.16 9.65
N ALA A 70 -7.76 21.15 10.27
CA ALA A 70 -9.17 20.79 10.09
C ALA A 70 -10.14 21.87 10.60
N ASN A 71 -9.68 22.75 11.50
CA ASN A 71 -10.42 23.91 12.02
C ASN A 71 -11.88 23.58 12.40
N ILE A 72 -12.08 22.49 13.13
CA ILE A 72 -13.41 21.96 13.47
C ILE A 72 -14.13 22.94 14.42
N PRO A 73 -15.32 23.45 14.09
CA PRO A 73 -16.06 24.37 14.95
C PRO A 73 -16.36 23.76 16.32
N ASN A 74 -16.23 24.56 17.39
CA ASN A 74 -16.46 24.16 18.78
C ASN A 74 -15.56 23.03 19.31
N PHE A 75 -14.51 22.66 18.57
CA PHE A 75 -13.52 21.69 19.02
C PHE A 75 -12.27 22.40 19.54
N GLN A 76 -11.68 21.87 20.62
CA GLN A 76 -10.48 22.43 21.26
C GLN A 76 -9.31 21.44 21.10
N PRO A 77 -8.52 21.50 20.00
CA PRO A 77 -7.46 20.53 19.71
C PRO A 77 -6.46 20.36 20.86
N LYS A 78 -6.05 21.46 21.50
CA LYS A 78 -5.08 21.43 22.61
C LYS A 78 -5.59 20.61 23.80
N ALA A 79 -6.87 20.77 24.16
CA ALA A 79 -7.48 20.03 25.26
C ALA A 79 -7.57 18.53 24.96
N TYR A 80 -7.90 18.17 23.72
CA TYR A 80 -7.90 16.78 23.26
C TYR A 80 -6.48 16.17 23.26
N LEU A 81 -5.51 16.86 22.66
CA LEU A 81 -4.13 16.39 22.53
C LEU A 81 -3.43 16.25 23.89
N SER A 82 -3.79 17.05 24.90
CA SER A 82 -3.26 16.92 26.26
C SER A 82 -3.56 15.57 26.92
N LYS A 83 -4.56 14.83 26.41
CA LYS A 83 -4.98 13.52 26.93
C LYS A 83 -4.41 12.35 26.14
N ILE A 84 -3.62 12.62 25.09
CA ILE A 84 -3.15 11.61 24.14
C ILE A 84 -1.64 11.52 24.18
N ASN A 85 -1.15 10.28 24.18
CA ASN A 85 0.26 9.94 24.02
C ASN A 85 0.40 8.75 23.07
N ALA A 86 1.61 8.26 22.85
CA ALA A 86 1.85 7.16 21.92
C ALA A 86 1.08 5.86 22.27
N SER A 87 0.75 5.63 23.55
CA SER A 87 -0.01 4.46 23.99
C SER A 87 -1.53 4.61 23.81
N THR A 88 -2.04 5.83 23.72
CA THR A 88 -3.47 6.14 23.56
C THR A 88 -3.82 6.77 22.20
N ALA A 89 -2.82 6.98 21.35
CA ALA A 89 -3.00 7.51 20.01
C ALA A 89 -3.94 6.62 19.18
N PRO A 90 -4.84 7.20 18.38
CA PRO A 90 -5.75 6.43 17.55
C PRO A 90 -4.98 5.67 16.47
N VAL A 91 -5.31 4.38 16.33
CA VAL A 91 -4.81 3.55 15.23
C VAL A 91 -5.81 3.66 14.08
N VAL A 92 -5.42 4.34 13.01
CA VAL A 92 -6.29 4.59 11.84
C VAL A 92 -5.73 3.88 10.61
N GLY A 93 -6.59 3.21 9.85
CA GLY A 93 -6.25 2.53 8.60
C GLY A 93 -6.92 3.15 7.39
N MET A 94 -6.24 3.18 6.25
CA MET A 94 -6.85 3.42 4.93
C MET A 94 -6.90 2.09 4.17
N ALA A 95 -8.08 1.73 3.67
CA ALA A 95 -8.30 0.53 2.88
C ALA A 95 -8.81 0.87 1.48
N VAL A 96 -8.12 0.35 0.44
CA VAL A 96 -8.48 0.54 -0.96
C VAL A 96 -8.91 -0.81 -1.55
N SER A 97 -10.11 -0.86 -2.11
CA SER A 97 -10.68 -2.10 -2.66
C SER A 97 -9.99 -2.58 -3.94
N GLY A 98 -10.45 -3.71 -4.47
CA GLY A 98 -10.18 -4.07 -5.88
C GLY A 98 -10.93 -3.19 -6.87
N GLY A 99 -10.70 -3.44 -8.15
CA GLY A 99 -11.32 -2.72 -9.27
C GLY A 99 -10.33 -2.28 -10.34
N GLY A 100 -9.27 -3.07 -10.57
CA GLY A 100 -8.24 -2.76 -11.57
C GLY A 100 -7.50 -1.45 -11.31
N SER A 101 -6.87 -0.93 -12.37
CA SER A 101 -6.07 0.30 -12.30
C SER A 101 -6.90 1.50 -11.84
N GLN A 102 -8.20 1.53 -12.14
CA GLN A 102 -9.10 2.61 -11.75
C GLN A 102 -9.17 2.74 -10.23
N SER A 103 -9.33 1.62 -9.51
CA SER A 103 -9.35 1.62 -8.05
C SER A 103 -8.01 2.08 -7.46
N GLY A 104 -6.90 1.58 -8.00
CA GLY A 104 -5.56 1.99 -7.57
C GLY A 104 -5.28 3.48 -7.77
N MET A 105 -5.64 4.02 -8.94
CA MET A 105 -5.52 5.45 -9.24
C MET A 105 -6.45 6.31 -8.39
N GLY A 106 -7.69 5.86 -8.17
CA GLY A 106 -8.61 6.53 -7.25
C GLY A 106 -8.06 6.59 -5.82
N GLY A 107 -7.45 5.49 -5.34
CA GLY A 107 -6.78 5.45 -4.04
C GLY A 107 -5.60 6.41 -3.95
N LEU A 108 -4.81 6.59 -5.02
CA LEU A 108 -3.73 7.59 -5.06
C LEU A 108 -4.26 9.02 -5.08
N GLY A 109 -5.39 9.27 -5.75
CA GLY A 109 -6.09 10.55 -5.69
C GLY A 109 -6.53 10.89 -4.27
N LEU A 110 -7.09 9.92 -3.55
CA LEU A 110 -7.46 10.08 -2.14
C LEU A 110 -6.23 10.30 -1.25
N TRP A 111 -5.15 9.57 -1.51
CA TRP A 111 -3.86 9.79 -0.82
C TRP A 111 -3.41 11.23 -0.98
N GLN A 112 -3.37 11.75 -2.22
CA GLN A 112 -2.98 13.14 -2.49
C GLN A 112 -3.90 14.15 -1.80
N ALA A 113 -5.21 13.91 -1.81
CA ALA A 113 -6.20 14.77 -1.16
C ALA A 113 -6.05 14.82 0.37
N PHE A 114 -5.36 13.86 0.97
CA PHE A 114 -5.15 13.73 2.41
C PHE A 114 -3.71 14.06 2.85
N ASP A 115 -2.82 14.37 1.91
CA ASP A 115 -1.39 14.60 2.18
C ASP A 115 -1.12 16.07 2.55
N ASP A 116 -0.43 16.31 3.67
CA ASP A 116 -0.03 17.68 4.05
C ASP A 116 1.01 18.32 3.10
N ARG A 117 1.68 17.50 2.28
CA ARG A 117 2.62 17.97 1.25
C ARG A 117 1.93 18.55 0.03
N TYR A 118 0.60 18.44 -0.06
CA TYR A 118 -0.19 18.96 -1.17
C TYR A 118 -0.96 20.22 -0.72
N PRO A 119 -0.55 21.44 -1.11
CA PRO A 119 -1.18 22.67 -0.63
C PRO A 119 -2.70 22.76 -0.85
N PRO A 120 -3.27 22.28 -1.97
CA PRO A 120 -4.73 22.25 -2.13
C PRO A 120 -5.45 21.38 -1.09
N ALA A 121 -4.86 20.26 -0.66
CA ALA A 121 -5.41 19.43 0.42
C ALA A 121 -5.38 20.14 1.77
N VAL A 122 -4.29 20.85 2.07
CA VAL A 122 -4.19 21.67 3.29
C VAL A 122 -5.26 22.76 3.27
N LYS A 123 -5.40 23.49 2.15
CA LYS A 123 -6.43 24.52 1.96
C LYS A 123 -7.86 23.96 2.09
N ALA A 124 -8.08 22.71 1.69
CA ALA A 124 -9.36 22.02 1.82
C ALA A 124 -9.63 21.47 3.25
N GLY A 125 -8.65 21.57 4.17
CA GLY A 125 -8.76 21.06 5.54
C GLY A 125 -8.57 19.54 5.68
N THR A 126 -8.23 18.84 4.60
CA THR A 126 -8.03 17.37 4.58
C THR A 126 -6.57 16.95 4.59
N GLY A 127 -5.65 17.86 4.25
CA GLY A 127 -4.21 17.62 4.30
C GLY A 127 -3.72 17.32 5.71
N GLY A 128 -2.93 16.25 5.86
CA GLY A 128 -2.39 15.75 7.13
C GLY A 128 -2.99 14.43 7.60
N LEU A 129 -4.10 13.98 6.99
CA LEU A 129 -4.72 12.69 7.29
C LEU A 129 -3.80 11.52 6.96
N VAL A 130 -3.05 11.57 5.85
CA VAL A 130 -2.06 10.53 5.49
C VAL A 130 -1.01 10.36 6.59
N GLN A 131 -0.54 11.46 7.16
CA GLN A 131 0.47 11.47 8.21
C GLN A 131 -0.08 10.87 9.53
N CYS A 132 -1.40 10.89 9.73
CA CYS A 132 -2.09 10.26 10.85
C CYS A 132 -2.33 8.74 10.67
N LEU A 133 -2.19 8.19 9.46
CA LEU A 133 -2.45 6.77 9.20
C LEU A 133 -1.44 5.86 9.90
N SER A 134 -1.94 4.82 10.54
CA SER A 134 -1.17 3.71 11.10
C SER A 134 -1.18 2.47 10.21
N TYR A 135 -2.11 2.33 9.27
CA TYR A 135 -2.11 1.20 8.35
C TYR A 135 -2.62 1.63 6.97
N LEU A 136 -2.08 1.00 5.93
CA LEU A 136 -2.54 1.16 4.56
C LEU A 136 -2.67 -0.24 3.95
N THR A 137 -3.86 -0.57 3.47
CA THR A 137 -4.17 -1.89 2.90
C THR A 137 -4.81 -1.74 1.54
N GLY A 138 -4.50 -2.65 0.63
CA GLY A 138 -5.07 -2.67 -0.72
C GLY A 138 -5.20 -4.09 -1.23
N LEU A 139 -6.32 -4.39 -1.91
CA LEU A 139 -6.56 -5.68 -2.55
C LEU A 139 -6.67 -5.49 -4.07
N SER A 140 -6.12 -6.42 -4.86
CA SER A 140 -6.19 -6.37 -6.33
C SER A 140 -5.69 -5.01 -6.85
N GLY A 141 -6.49 -4.29 -7.63
CA GLY A 141 -6.17 -2.95 -8.12
C GLY A 141 -5.75 -1.94 -7.05
N GLY A 142 -6.38 -1.95 -5.87
CA GLY A 142 -6.03 -1.09 -4.74
C GLY A 142 -4.65 -1.39 -4.15
N GLY A 143 -4.06 -2.56 -4.44
CA GLY A 143 -2.67 -2.86 -4.10
C GLY A 143 -1.70 -1.84 -4.71
N LEU A 144 -2.01 -1.25 -5.87
CA LEU A 144 -1.20 -0.19 -6.48
C LEU A 144 -0.95 0.98 -5.51
N THR A 145 -1.99 1.37 -4.75
CA THR A 145 -1.92 2.45 -3.75
C THR A 145 -1.00 2.10 -2.58
N THR A 146 -0.76 0.82 -2.30
CA THR A 146 0.15 0.42 -1.21
C THR A 146 1.60 0.34 -1.67
N VAL A 147 1.85 -0.06 -2.92
CA VAL A 147 3.23 -0.30 -3.41
C VAL A 147 3.92 1.01 -3.82
N LEU A 148 3.22 1.91 -4.50
CA LEU A 148 3.84 3.13 -5.06
C LEU A 148 4.37 4.11 -4.00
N PRO A 149 3.62 4.46 -2.93
CA PRO A 149 4.15 5.31 -1.87
C PRO A 149 5.37 4.70 -1.18
N LEU A 150 5.36 3.38 -0.97
CA LEU A 150 6.50 2.66 -0.39
C LEU A 150 7.72 2.73 -1.30
N TYR A 151 7.53 2.53 -2.61
CA TYR A 151 8.61 2.67 -3.59
C TYR A 151 9.21 4.08 -3.60
N ALA A 152 8.38 5.12 -3.54
CA ALA A 152 8.85 6.51 -3.48
C ALA A 152 9.71 6.79 -2.22
N ILE A 153 9.28 6.29 -1.05
CA ILE A 153 10.03 6.41 0.21
C ILE A 153 11.38 5.68 0.12
N LEU A 154 11.39 4.46 -0.41
CA LEU A 154 12.62 3.66 -0.53
C LEU A 154 13.59 4.24 -1.56
N SER A 155 13.08 4.79 -2.67
CA SER A 155 13.88 5.47 -3.69
C SER A 155 14.59 6.71 -3.13
N HIS A 156 13.89 7.55 -2.35
CA HIS A 156 14.50 8.70 -1.69
C HIS A 156 15.56 8.30 -0.64
N SER A 157 15.38 7.17 0.05
CA SER A 157 16.37 6.69 1.02
C SER A 157 17.69 6.19 0.42
N LYS A 158 17.68 5.80 -0.87
CA LYS A 158 18.88 5.36 -1.60
C LYS A 158 19.65 6.52 -2.25
N ILE A 159 18.99 7.64 -2.53
CA ILE A 159 19.63 8.82 -3.13
C ILE A 159 20.42 9.62 -2.07
N ASN A 160 20.06 9.50 -0.80
CA ASN A 160 20.75 10.15 0.33
C ASN A 160 21.78 9.25 1.04
N ARG A 161 22.36 8.26 0.34
CA ARG A 161 23.54 7.50 0.79
C ARG A 161 24.67 7.63 -0.20
#